data_AF-A0AAI9X7V8-F1
#
_entry.id   AF-A0AAI9X7V8-F1
#
_cell.length_a   1.000
_cell.length_b   1.000
_cell.length_c   1.000
_cell.angle_alpha   90.00
_cell.angle_beta   90.00
_cell.angle_gamma   90.00
#
_symmetry.space_group_name_H-M   'P 1'
#
loop_
_entity.id
_entity.type
_entity.pdbx_description
1 polymer ?
#
loop_
_entity_poly.entity_id
_entity_poly.type
_entity_poly.pdbx_seq_one_letter_code
_entity_poly.pdbx_strand_id
1 'polypeptide(L)'
;MLLTEPIVGFICLYIACEFATLFSFFAAFPLIFQGIYHFNIEVSGLVFLAIVVGSILGTVTVILCNVFLYLPKVSKHPDGQVPPEYRLYPALVGSFGLPIALFWFAWTTRADVSWASPVVAIVVFAWGNLCVFVSTTQYIVDTYHGLTVASAMSANGLARYGLAAAFPLFTVQMYTRLGVGWASSLLGFIAVALLPVPWVLFKSGKRLRALSKYETAENSPK
;
A
#
# COMPACT_ATOMS: atom_id res chain seq x y z
N MET A 1 -14.08 6.03 14.16
CA MET A 1 -12.98 6.62 13.39
C MET A 1 -13.12 6.37 11.89
N LEU A 2 -13.34 5.13 11.42
CA LEU A 2 -13.42 4.85 9.97
C LEU A 2 -14.43 5.71 9.18
N LEU A 3 -15.62 5.97 9.74
CA LEU A 3 -16.65 6.83 9.13
C LEU A 3 -16.69 8.25 9.68
N THR A 4 -15.96 8.49 10.77
CA THR A 4 -16.01 9.74 11.56
C THR A 4 -14.87 10.68 11.21
N GLU A 5 -13.73 10.11 10.83
CA GLU A 5 -12.49 10.82 10.50
C GLU A 5 -12.16 10.51 9.03
N PRO A 6 -12.37 11.47 8.11
CA PRO A 6 -12.17 11.22 6.68
C PRO A 6 -10.71 10.83 6.37
N ILE A 7 -9.74 11.36 7.11
CA ILE A 7 -8.31 11.02 6.99
C ILE A 7 -8.09 9.51 7.21
N VAL A 8 -8.57 8.98 8.33
CA VAL A 8 -8.44 7.55 8.68
C VAL A 8 -9.23 6.70 7.68
N GLY A 9 -10.40 7.14 7.25
CA GLY A 9 -11.21 6.45 6.23
C GLY A 9 -10.46 6.26 4.90
N PHE A 10 -9.91 7.34 4.33
CA PHE A 10 -9.14 7.25 3.07
C PHE A 10 -7.88 6.41 3.19
N ILE A 11 -7.16 6.56 4.30
CA ILE A 11 -5.96 5.76 4.62
C ILE A 11 -6.30 4.27 4.72
N CYS A 12 -7.34 3.93 5.49
CA CYS A 12 -7.75 2.55 5.69
C CYS A 12 -8.24 1.95 4.37
N LEU A 13 -9.01 2.70 3.58
CA LEU A 13 -9.45 2.25 2.25
C LEU A 13 -8.25 1.98 1.33
N TYR A 14 -7.29 2.90 1.29
CA TYR A 14 -6.07 2.74 0.50
C TYR A 14 -5.32 1.46 0.89
N ILE A 15 -4.98 1.32 2.18
CA ILE A 15 -4.24 0.16 2.69
C ILE A 15 -5.04 -1.13 2.48
N ALA A 16 -6.35 -1.11 2.66
CA ALA A 16 -7.18 -2.28 2.53
C ALA A 16 -7.30 -2.76 1.08
N CYS A 17 -7.44 -1.85 0.10
CA CYS A 17 -7.42 -2.20 -1.32
C CYS A 17 -6.07 -2.76 -1.76
N GLU A 18 -4.98 -2.18 -1.26
CA GLU A 18 -3.62 -2.62 -1.49
C GLU A 18 -3.36 -4.04 -0.93
N PHE A 19 -3.82 -4.30 0.29
CA PHE A 19 -3.72 -5.62 0.91
C PHE A 19 -4.63 -6.65 0.23
N ALA A 20 -5.82 -6.24 -0.18
CA ALA A 20 -6.73 -7.09 -0.95
C ALA A 20 -6.10 -7.54 -2.27
N THR A 21 -5.43 -6.62 -2.96
CA THR A 21 -4.66 -6.92 -4.18
C THR A 21 -3.53 -7.91 -3.89
N LEU A 22 -2.78 -7.71 -2.80
CA LEU A 22 -1.73 -8.63 -2.35
C LEU A 22 -2.31 -10.03 -2.10
N PHE A 23 -3.47 -10.13 -1.44
CA PHE A 23 -4.10 -11.41 -1.15
C PHE A 23 -4.68 -12.09 -2.39
N SER A 24 -5.21 -11.33 -3.35
CA SER A 24 -5.62 -11.86 -4.64
C SER A 24 -4.47 -12.54 -5.39
N PHE A 25 -3.22 -12.10 -5.20
CA PHE A 25 -2.07 -12.77 -5.80
C PHE A 25 -1.87 -14.21 -5.30
N PHE A 26 -2.32 -14.56 -4.09
CA PHE A 26 -2.27 -15.96 -3.63
C PHE A 26 -3.09 -16.91 -4.51
N ALA A 27 -4.23 -16.45 -5.02
CA ALA A 27 -5.05 -17.21 -5.95
C ALA A 27 -4.59 -17.02 -7.41
N ALA A 28 -4.14 -15.82 -7.77
CA ALA A 28 -3.78 -15.49 -9.14
C ALA A 28 -2.46 -16.12 -9.59
N PHE A 29 -1.41 -16.15 -8.75
CA PHE A 29 -0.11 -16.69 -9.18
C PHE A 29 -0.15 -18.16 -9.58
N PRO A 30 -0.74 -19.09 -8.79
CA PRO A 30 -0.86 -20.48 -9.23
C PRO A 30 -1.65 -20.59 -10.54
N LEU A 31 -2.76 -19.86 -10.66
CA LEU A 31 -3.61 -19.88 -11.86
C LEU A 31 -2.87 -19.38 -13.11
N ILE A 32 -2.06 -18.33 -12.97
CA ILE A 32 -1.30 -17.71 -14.05
C ILE A 32 -0.08 -18.55 -14.43
N PHE A 33 0.78 -18.87 -13.46
CA PHE A 33 2.08 -19.49 -13.73
C PHE A 33 1.95 -20.98 -14.10
N GLN A 34 0.93 -21.68 -13.58
CA GLN A 34 0.63 -23.04 -14.05
C GLN A 34 -0.09 -23.02 -15.40
N GLY A 35 -1.01 -22.07 -15.61
CA GLY A 35 -1.81 -22.00 -16.84
C GLY A 35 -1.00 -21.56 -18.07
N ILE A 36 -0.24 -20.47 -17.94
CA ILE A 36 0.46 -19.82 -19.08
C ILE A 36 1.89 -20.32 -19.22
N TYR A 37 2.61 -20.47 -18.10
CA TYR A 37 4.03 -20.82 -18.09
C TYR A 37 4.29 -22.31 -17.80
N HIS A 38 3.23 -23.11 -17.59
CA HIS A 38 3.31 -24.54 -17.30
C HIS A 38 4.25 -24.90 -16.14
N PHE A 39 4.35 -24.01 -15.15
CA PHE A 39 5.15 -24.26 -13.96
C PHE A 39 4.55 -25.34 -13.08
N ASN A 40 5.40 -26.12 -12.44
CA ASN A 40 4.98 -26.99 -11.33
C ASN A 40 4.46 -26.15 -10.15
N ILE A 41 3.68 -26.78 -9.28
CA ILE A 41 3.08 -26.13 -8.11
C ILE A 41 4.16 -25.55 -7.18
N GLU A 42 5.27 -26.25 -7.04
CA GLU A 42 6.44 -25.85 -6.23
C GLU A 42 7.09 -24.59 -6.79
N VAL A 43 7.31 -24.53 -8.11
CA VAL A 43 7.92 -23.39 -8.81
C VAL A 43 6.99 -22.18 -8.81
N SER A 44 5.68 -22.40 -8.89
CA SER A 44 4.69 -21.32 -8.73
C SER A 44 4.72 -20.73 -7.31
N GLY A 45 4.99 -21.56 -6.29
CA GLY A 45 5.19 -21.11 -4.92
C GLY A 45 6.45 -20.26 -4.72
N LEU A 46 7.53 -20.54 -5.47
CA LEU A 46 8.77 -19.76 -5.43
C LEU A 46 8.57 -18.30 -5.87
N VAL A 47 7.55 -17.99 -6.69
CA VAL A 47 7.22 -16.62 -7.10
C VAL A 47 6.87 -15.73 -5.90
N PHE A 48 6.33 -16.27 -4.81
CA PHE A 48 6.06 -15.49 -3.59
C PHE A 48 7.34 -14.94 -2.93
N LEU A 49 8.52 -15.52 -3.20
CA LEU A 49 9.78 -14.93 -2.74
C LEU A 49 10.03 -13.55 -3.34
N ALA A 50 9.47 -13.24 -4.51
CA ALA A 50 9.54 -11.90 -5.09
C ALA A 50 8.91 -10.84 -4.18
N ILE A 51 7.84 -11.20 -3.45
CA ILE A 51 7.21 -10.31 -2.46
C ILE A 51 8.15 -10.05 -1.29
N VAL A 52 8.88 -11.08 -0.84
CA VAL A 52 9.88 -10.96 0.23
C VAL A 52 11.00 -10.01 -0.19
N VAL A 53 11.54 -10.20 -1.41
CA VAL A 53 12.59 -9.33 -1.96
C VAL A 53 12.09 -7.88 -2.08
N GLY A 54 10.89 -7.66 -2.62
CA GLY A 54 10.29 -6.34 -2.71
C GLY A 54 10.08 -5.68 -1.34
N SER A 55 9.70 -6.47 -0.34
CA SER A 55 9.54 -5.99 1.05
C SER A 55 10.88 -5.58 1.68
N ILE A 56 11.96 -6.32 1.43
CA ILE A 56 13.31 -5.95 1.89
C ILE A 56 13.71 -4.60 1.26
N LEU A 57 13.55 -4.47 -0.06
CA LEU A 57 13.83 -3.21 -0.77
C LEU A 57 12.96 -2.05 -0.24
N GLY A 58 11.69 -2.31 0.05
CA GLY A 58 10.77 -1.31 0.60
C GLY A 58 11.23 -0.84 1.97
N THR A 59 11.68 -1.77 2.82
CA THR A 59 12.21 -1.47 4.16
C THR A 59 13.44 -0.58 4.07
N VAL A 60 14.39 -0.93 3.19
CA VAL A 60 15.58 -0.11 2.94
C VAL A 60 15.19 1.29 2.47
N THR A 61 14.21 1.40 1.57
CA THR A 61 13.72 2.69 1.05
C THR A 61 13.10 3.55 2.15
N VAL A 62 12.28 2.95 3.03
CA VAL A 62 11.70 3.65 4.18
C VAL A 62 12.79 4.13 5.14
N ILE A 63 13.80 3.30 5.43
CA ILE A 63 14.93 3.67 6.29
C ILE A 63 15.73 4.82 5.66
N LEU A 64 16.03 4.74 4.36
CA LEU A 64 16.74 5.80 3.65
C LEU A 64 15.95 7.12 3.67
N CYS A 65 14.65 7.09 3.36
CA CYS A 65 13.80 8.27 3.48
C CYS A 65 13.77 8.82 4.92
N ASN A 66 13.77 7.96 5.93
CA ASN A 66 13.81 8.38 7.32
C ASN A 66 15.13 9.09 7.66
N VAL A 67 16.27 8.47 7.35
CA VAL A 67 17.60 9.01 7.64
C VAL A 67 17.92 10.26 6.84
N PHE A 68 17.58 10.30 5.55
CA PHE A 68 17.97 11.40 4.66
C PHE A 68 16.95 12.55 4.59
N LEU A 69 15.65 12.29 4.76
CA LEU A 69 14.62 13.32 4.61
C LEU A 69 13.98 13.72 5.94
N TYR A 70 13.80 12.77 6.86
CA TYR A 70 13.10 13.01 8.13
C TYR A 70 14.06 13.55 9.21
N LEU A 71 15.15 12.83 9.53
CA LEU A 71 16.12 13.23 10.57
C LEU A 71 16.71 14.65 10.38
N PRO A 72 17.13 15.08 9.16
CA PRO A 72 17.71 16.41 8.96
C PRO A 72 16.68 17.53 9.11
N LYS A 73 15.39 17.23 8.91
CA LYS A 73 14.29 18.19 9.09
C LYS A 73 13.83 18.28 10.54
N VAL A 74 13.92 17.16 11.29
CA VAL A 74 13.76 17.14 12.75
C VAL A 74 14.83 18.03 13.40
N SER A 75 16.08 17.91 12.97
CA SER A 75 17.18 18.76 13.47
C SER A 75 17.02 20.26 13.16
N LYS A 76 16.15 20.63 12.20
CA LYS A 76 15.87 22.02 11.82
C LYS A 76 14.63 22.61 12.53
N HIS A 77 13.86 21.80 13.25
CA HIS A 77 12.71 22.23 14.07
C HIS A 77 12.98 21.89 15.55
N PRO A 78 13.73 22.74 16.27
CA PRO A 78 14.10 22.51 17.68
C PRO A 78 12.91 22.57 18.67
N ASP A 79 11.72 23.03 18.26
CA ASP A 79 10.50 23.07 19.09
C ASP A 79 9.81 21.70 19.27
N GLY A 80 10.39 20.60 18.77
CA GLY A 80 9.88 19.24 18.99
C GLY A 80 8.60 18.87 18.22
N GLN A 81 7.94 19.83 17.57
CA GLN A 81 6.76 19.59 16.72
C GLN A 81 7.16 19.42 15.26
N VAL A 82 7.60 18.21 14.89
CA VAL A 82 7.82 17.85 13.49
C VAL A 82 6.47 17.58 12.83
N PRO A 83 6.11 18.27 11.74
CA PRO A 83 4.90 17.96 10.99
C PRO A 83 4.94 16.50 10.47
N PRO A 84 3.97 15.64 10.82
CA PRO A 84 3.96 14.23 10.41
C PRO A 84 3.76 14.02 8.92
N GLU A 85 3.41 15.08 8.18
CA GLU A 85 3.37 15.09 6.72
C GLU A 85 4.73 14.66 6.13
N TYR A 86 5.84 14.92 6.84
CA TYR A 86 7.16 14.48 6.43
C TYR A 86 7.36 12.95 6.47
N ARG A 87 6.48 12.20 7.15
CA ARG A 87 6.52 10.73 7.12
C ARG A 87 5.85 10.13 5.88
N LEU A 88 5.11 10.93 5.10
CA LEU A 88 4.44 10.46 3.87
C LEU A 88 5.36 10.42 2.64
N TYR A 89 6.62 10.89 2.71
CA TYR A 89 7.55 10.84 1.56
C TYR A 89 7.69 9.44 0.92
N PRO A 90 7.88 8.34 1.68
CA PRO A 90 7.99 7.03 1.08
C PRO A 90 6.65 6.57 0.46
N ALA A 91 5.51 6.98 1.01
CA ALA A 91 4.20 6.73 0.41
C ALA A 91 4.01 7.46 -0.93
N LEU A 92 4.52 8.70 -1.08
CA LEU A 92 4.44 9.44 -2.34
C LEU A 92 5.20 8.74 -3.47
N VAL A 93 6.34 8.11 -3.16
CA VAL A 93 7.11 7.35 -4.16
C VAL A 93 6.46 5.98 -4.40
N GLY A 94 6.06 5.30 -3.32
CA GLY A 94 5.40 4.00 -3.39
C GLY A 94 4.06 4.03 -4.14
N SER A 95 3.32 5.14 -4.08
CA SER A 95 2.02 5.28 -4.76
C SER A 95 2.13 5.25 -6.29
N PHE A 96 3.27 5.60 -6.88
CA PHE A 96 3.50 5.41 -8.33
C PHE A 96 3.95 3.99 -8.66
N GLY A 97 4.76 3.38 -7.79
CA GLY A 97 5.25 2.01 -7.99
C GLY A 97 4.12 0.99 -8.10
N LEU A 98 3.05 1.18 -7.33
CA LEU A 98 1.89 0.28 -7.27
C LEU A 98 1.14 0.13 -8.61
N PRO A 99 0.61 1.19 -9.23
CA PRO A 99 -0.06 1.06 -10.52
C PRO A 99 0.92 0.66 -11.64
N ILE A 100 2.16 1.17 -11.64
CA ILE A 100 3.17 0.77 -12.62
C ILE A 100 3.38 -0.75 -12.56
N ALA A 101 3.53 -1.31 -11.37
CA ALA A 101 3.70 -2.74 -11.18
C ALA A 101 2.47 -3.55 -11.63
N LEU A 102 1.26 -3.09 -11.30
CA LEU A 102 0.02 -3.79 -11.67
C LEU A 102 -0.22 -3.79 -13.18
N PHE A 103 -0.01 -2.66 -13.86
CA PHE A 103 -0.09 -2.61 -15.33
C PHE A 103 1.04 -3.39 -15.99
N TRP A 104 2.27 -3.30 -15.47
CA TRP A 104 3.38 -4.11 -15.95
C TRP A 104 3.02 -5.59 -15.85
N PHE A 105 2.57 -6.06 -14.68
CA PHE A 105 2.16 -7.44 -14.47
C PHE A 105 1.02 -7.85 -15.43
N ALA A 106 0.00 -7.01 -15.58
CA ALA A 106 -1.15 -7.26 -16.47
C ALA A 106 -0.73 -7.54 -17.91
N TRP A 107 0.17 -6.71 -18.46
CA TRP A 107 0.52 -6.75 -19.88
C TRP A 107 1.75 -7.60 -20.18
N THR A 108 2.51 -8.03 -19.18
CA THR A 108 3.65 -8.94 -19.35
C THR A 108 3.35 -10.38 -19.02
N THR A 109 2.16 -10.65 -18.49
CA THR A 109 1.70 -12.02 -18.25
C THR A 109 1.10 -12.60 -19.53
N ARG A 110 1.97 -13.00 -20.47
CA ARG A 110 1.63 -13.60 -21.76
C ARG A 110 2.65 -14.69 -22.11
N ALA A 111 2.25 -15.69 -22.89
CA ALA A 111 3.13 -16.79 -23.29
C ALA A 111 4.38 -16.31 -24.06
N ASP A 112 4.29 -15.18 -24.76
CA ASP A 112 5.39 -14.63 -25.57
C ASP A 112 6.47 -13.90 -24.75
N VAL A 113 6.22 -13.60 -23.47
CA VAL A 113 7.13 -12.84 -22.61
C VAL A 113 7.75 -13.75 -21.57
N SER A 114 9.03 -13.56 -21.26
CA SER A 114 9.71 -14.37 -20.23
C SER A 114 9.03 -14.22 -18.86
N TRP A 115 8.88 -15.35 -18.15
CA TRP A 115 8.35 -15.45 -16.79
C TRP A 115 9.04 -14.50 -15.80
N ALA A 116 10.30 -14.10 -16.05
CA ALA A 116 11.03 -13.19 -15.18
C ALA A 116 10.41 -11.78 -15.14
N SER A 117 9.79 -11.31 -16.24
CA SER A 117 9.17 -9.99 -16.30
C SER A 117 8.02 -9.81 -15.29
N PRO A 118 6.97 -10.67 -15.27
CA PRO A 118 5.91 -10.56 -14.28
C PRO A 118 6.43 -10.78 -12.85
N VAL A 119 7.47 -11.60 -12.65
CA VAL A 119 8.12 -11.75 -11.34
C VAL A 119 8.75 -10.44 -10.86
N VAL A 120 9.45 -9.71 -11.73
CA VAL A 120 10.00 -8.40 -11.39
C VAL A 120 8.90 -7.38 -11.09
N ALA A 121 7.79 -7.41 -11.83
CA ALA A 121 6.65 -6.55 -11.54
C ALA A 121 6.09 -6.78 -10.12
N ILE A 122 6.05 -8.03 -9.66
CA ILE A 122 5.63 -8.38 -8.28
C ILE A 122 6.58 -7.77 -7.24
N VAL A 123 7.90 -7.74 -7.50
CA VAL A 123 8.88 -7.09 -6.62
C VAL A 123 8.57 -5.60 -6.47
N VAL A 124 8.29 -4.90 -7.58
CA VAL A 124 7.96 -3.47 -7.58
C VAL A 124 6.63 -3.21 -6.85
N PHE A 125 5.64 -4.07 -7.04
CA PHE A 125 4.38 -3.99 -6.30
C PHE A 125 4.60 -4.11 -4.80
N ALA A 126 5.31 -5.15 -4.35
CA ALA A 126 5.57 -5.38 -2.93
C ALA A 126 6.39 -4.25 -2.29
N TRP A 127 7.35 -3.70 -3.03
CA TRP A 127 8.09 -2.51 -2.63
C TRP A 127 7.18 -1.30 -2.38
N GLY A 128 6.30 -0.98 -3.34
CA GLY A 128 5.36 0.14 -3.22
C GLY A 128 4.35 -0.07 -2.09
N ASN A 129 3.82 -1.29 -1.98
CA ASN A 129 2.85 -1.69 -0.96
C ASN A 129 3.41 -1.48 0.46
N LEU A 130 4.65 -1.95 0.69
CA LEU A 130 5.31 -1.79 1.99
C LEU A 130 5.63 -0.32 2.29
N CYS A 131 6.12 0.44 1.30
CA CYS A 131 6.42 1.86 1.48
C CYS A 131 5.17 2.64 1.92
N VAL A 132 4.02 2.40 1.28
CA VAL A 132 2.78 3.07 1.67
C VAL A 132 2.27 2.57 3.02
N PHE A 133 2.30 1.26 3.28
CA PHE A 133 1.84 0.69 4.54
C PHE A 133 2.60 1.26 5.75
N VAL A 134 3.93 1.25 5.70
CA VAL A 134 4.76 1.72 6.82
C VAL A 134 4.58 3.23 7.02
N SER A 135 4.70 4.03 5.96
CA SER A 135 4.57 5.49 6.04
C SER A 135 3.22 5.93 6.61
N THR A 136 2.15 5.27 6.16
CA THR A 136 0.79 5.65 6.55
C THR A 136 0.48 5.19 7.98
N THR A 137 0.98 4.02 8.38
CA THR A 137 0.91 3.55 9.77
C THR A 137 1.64 4.53 10.70
N GLN A 138 2.84 4.96 10.33
CA GLN A 138 3.60 5.96 11.10
C GLN A 138 2.91 7.32 11.13
N TYR A 139 2.23 7.72 10.05
CA TYR A 139 1.44 8.96 9.99
C TYR A 139 0.25 8.92 10.96
N ILE A 140 -0.47 7.80 11.08
CA ILE A 140 -1.56 7.66 12.06
C ILE A 140 -1.02 7.82 13.48
N VAL A 141 0.10 7.18 13.81
CA VAL A 141 0.70 7.24 15.15
C VAL A 141 1.09 8.65 15.55
N ASP A 142 1.68 9.42 14.63
CA ASP A 142 2.04 10.80 14.95
C ASP A 142 0.88 11.78 14.84
N THR A 143 -0.19 11.41 14.13
CA THR A 143 -1.31 12.33 13.92
C THR A 143 -2.24 12.39 15.12
N TYR A 144 -2.44 11.25 15.76
CA TYR A 144 -3.38 11.06 16.87
C TYR A 144 -2.59 10.82 18.16
N HIS A 145 -3.09 11.29 19.30
CA HIS A 145 -2.49 11.03 20.62
C HIS A 145 -3.43 10.22 21.52
N GLY A 146 -2.86 9.50 22.49
CA GLY A 146 -3.61 8.76 23.50
C GLY A 146 -4.44 7.58 22.97
N LEU A 147 -5.64 7.39 23.52
CA LEU A 147 -6.53 6.24 23.23
C LEU A 147 -7.06 6.21 21.78
N THR A 148 -6.98 7.33 21.06
CA THR A 148 -7.47 7.44 19.68
C THR A 148 -6.58 6.70 18.67
N VAL A 149 -5.27 6.59 18.94
CA VAL A 149 -4.32 5.85 18.09
C VAL A 149 -4.67 4.36 18.05
N ALA A 150 -4.96 3.77 19.21
CA ALA A 150 -5.30 2.35 19.32
C ALA A 150 -6.58 2.03 18.53
N SER A 151 -7.57 2.93 18.58
CA SER A 151 -8.82 2.81 17.83
C SER A 151 -8.64 2.99 16.31
N ALA A 152 -7.76 3.91 15.89
CA ALA A 152 -7.45 4.10 14.48
C ALA A 152 -6.67 2.90 13.90
N MET A 153 -5.72 2.35 14.66
CA MET A 153 -4.97 1.15 14.31
C MET A 153 -5.86 -0.10 14.21
N SER A 154 -6.79 -0.27 15.14
CA SER A 154 -7.73 -1.40 15.09
C SER A 154 -8.69 -1.29 13.91
N ALA A 155 -9.19 -0.09 13.61
CA ALA A 155 -10.00 0.17 12.42
C ALA A 155 -9.24 -0.13 11.12
N ASN A 156 -7.97 0.28 11.04
CA ASN A 156 -7.09 -0.04 9.91
C ASN A 156 -6.89 -1.55 9.77
N GLY A 157 -6.60 -2.26 10.86
CA GLY A 157 -6.47 -3.71 10.86
C GLY A 157 -7.75 -4.42 10.38
N LEU A 158 -8.91 -4.02 10.90
CA LEU A 158 -10.20 -4.61 10.55
C LEU A 158 -10.56 -4.38 9.09
N ALA A 159 -10.40 -3.16 8.58
CA ALA A 159 -10.63 -2.86 7.17
C ALA A 159 -9.70 -3.67 6.26
N ARG A 160 -8.40 -3.71 6.61
CA ARG A 160 -7.36 -4.43 5.86
C ARG A 160 -7.66 -5.91 5.75
N TYR A 161 -7.87 -6.58 6.87
CA TYR A 161 -8.13 -8.02 6.88
C TYR A 161 -9.51 -8.37 6.35
N GLY A 162 -10.52 -7.52 6.56
CA GLY A 162 -11.87 -7.74 6.02
C GLY A 162 -11.87 -7.75 4.48
N LEU A 163 -11.25 -6.74 3.85
CA LEU A 163 -11.12 -6.68 2.39
C LEU A 163 -10.19 -7.77 1.85
N ALA A 164 -9.07 -8.06 2.53
CA ALA A 164 -8.16 -9.13 2.15
C ALA A 164 -8.79 -10.53 2.25
N ALA A 165 -9.73 -10.75 3.16
CA ALA A 165 -10.49 -11.99 3.23
C ALA A 165 -11.54 -12.08 2.12
N ALA A 166 -12.22 -10.97 1.79
CA ALA A 166 -13.28 -10.96 0.78
C ALA A 166 -12.77 -11.09 -0.67
N PHE A 167 -11.63 -10.48 -1.00
CA PHE A 167 -11.13 -10.42 -2.37
C PHE A 167 -10.80 -11.78 -3.01
N PRO A 168 -10.13 -12.71 -2.32
CA PRO A 168 -9.84 -14.04 -2.85
C PRO A 168 -11.07 -14.84 -3.26
N LEU A 169 -12.23 -14.66 -2.60
CA LEU A 169 -13.46 -15.43 -2.88
C LEU A 169 -13.92 -15.30 -4.33
N PHE A 170 -13.74 -14.14 -4.95
CA PHE A 170 -14.11 -13.89 -6.34
C PHE A 170 -12.91 -13.76 -7.28
N THR A 171 -11.68 -13.87 -6.78
CA THR A 171 -10.47 -13.65 -7.59
C THR A 171 -10.38 -14.67 -8.72
N VAL A 172 -10.59 -15.96 -8.46
CA VAL A 172 -10.54 -17.01 -9.51
C VAL A 172 -11.60 -16.75 -10.60
N GLN A 173 -12.82 -16.37 -10.19
CA GLN A 173 -13.92 -16.05 -11.11
C GLN A 173 -13.63 -14.79 -11.94
N MET A 174 -13.01 -13.78 -11.33
CA MET A 174 -12.58 -12.57 -12.01
C MET A 174 -11.52 -12.88 -13.07
N TYR A 175 -10.47 -13.60 -12.71
CA TYR A 175 -9.38 -13.95 -13.62
C TYR A 175 -9.82 -14.89 -14.75
N THR A 176 -10.75 -15.80 -14.50
CA THR A 176 -11.28 -16.72 -15.53
C THR A 176 -12.24 -16.04 -16.52
N ARG A 177 -13.04 -15.05 -16.09
CA ARG A 177 -14.00 -14.35 -16.98
C ARG A 177 -13.40 -13.17 -17.72
N LEU A 178 -12.59 -12.34 -17.04
CA LEU A 178 -11.98 -11.16 -17.66
C LEU A 178 -10.67 -11.51 -18.38
N GLY A 179 -10.05 -12.64 -18.05
CA GLY A 179 -8.69 -12.94 -18.44
C GLY A 179 -7.67 -12.18 -17.60
N VAL A 180 -6.44 -12.68 -17.62
CA VAL A 180 -5.36 -12.22 -16.74
C VAL A 180 -5.03 -10.73 -16.93
N GLY A 181 -4.89 -10.28 -18.17
CA GLY A 181 -4.54 -8.89 -18.46
C GLY A 181 -5.58 -7.88 -17.98
N TRP A 182 -6.86 -8.11 -18.24
CA TRP A 182 -7.92 -7.21 -17.80
C TRP A 182 -8.18 -7.28 -16.30
N ALA A 183 -8.12 -8.48 -15.69
CA ALA A 183 -8.27 -8.63 -14.24
C ALA A 183 -7.19 -7.86 -13.47
N SER A 184 -5.92 -7.99 -13.89
CA SER A 184 -4.81 -7.24 -13.27
C SER A 184 -4.85 -5.75 -13.60
N SER A 185 -5.28 -5.35 -14.80
CA SER A 185 -5.46 -3.93 -15.15
C SER A 185 -6.57 -3.26 -14.34
N LEU A 186 -7.65 -3.99 -14.00
CA LEU A 186 -8.71 -3.48 -13.14
C LEU A 186 -8.20 -3.14 -11.75
N LEU A 187 -7.35 -3.99 -11.17
CA LEU A 187 -6.65 -3.70 -9.91
C LEU A 187 -5.70 -2.49 -10.09
N GLY A 188 -5.03 -2.39 -11.23
CA GLY A 188 -4.21 -1.23 -11.59
C GLY A 188 -5.01 0.09 -11.65
N PHE A 189 -6.21 0.08 -12.23
CA PHE A 189 -7.08 1.27 -12.25
C PHE A 189 -7.54 1.69 -10.85
N ILE A 190 -7.82 0.72 -9.96
CA ILE A 190 -8.13 0.99 -8.56
C ILE A 190 -6.91 1.63 -7.88
N ALA A 191 -5.70 1.10 -8.10
CA ALA A 191 -4.47 1.70 -7.57
C ALA A 191 -4.23 3.12 -8.10
N VAL A 192 -4.53 3.40 -9.38
CA VAL A 192 -4.47 4.76 -9.94
C VAL A 192 -5.50 5.70 -9.31
N ALA A 193 -6.73 5.23 -9.07
CA ALA A 193 -7.75 6.04 -8.42
C ALA A 193 -7.36 6.39 -6.97
N LEU A 194 -6.60 5.51 -6.32
CA LEU A 194 -6.12 5.67 -4.96
C LEU A 194 -4.78 6.44 -4.88
N LEU A 195 -3.99 6.49 -5.95
CA LEU A 195 -2.69 7.21 -6.04
C LEU A 195 -2.73 8.66 -5.51
N PRO A 196 -3.77 9.48 -5.74
CA PRO A 196 -3.82 10.85 -5.24
C PRO A 196 -3.96 10.93 -3.72
N VAL A 197 -4.35 9.86 -3.03
CA VAL A 197 -4.67 9.90 -1.58
C VAL A 197 -3.46 10.35 -0.75
N PRO A 198 -2.26 9.73 -0.83
CA PRO A 198 -1.07 10.23 -0.14
C PRO A 198 -0.70 11.68 -0.48
N TRP A 199 -0.90 12.09 -1.73
CA TRP A 199 -0.60 13.44 -2.23
C TRP A 199 -1.53 14.50 -1.64
N VAL A 200 -2.83 14.20 -1.59
CA VAL A 200 -3.84 15.05 -0.97
C VAL A 200 -3.58 15.16 0.54
N LEU A 201 -3.22 14.06 1.20
CA LEU A 201 -2.85 14.06 2.62
C LEU A 201 -1.59 14.89 2.88
N PHE A 202 -0.59 14.81 2.02
CA PHE A 202 0.63 15.61 2.14
C PHE A 202 0.38 17.11 1.96
N LYS A 203 -0.43 17.51 0.96
CA LYS A 203 -0.70 18.92 0.65
C LYS A 203 -1.74 19.55 1.58
N SER A 204 -2.77 18.79 1.96
CA SER A 204 -3.92 19.29 2.72
C SER A 204 -3.93 18.79 4.17
N GLY A 205 -2.87 18.13 4.65
CA GLY A 205 -2.78 17.56 5.99
C GLY A 205 -3.16 18.52 7.11
N LYS A 206 -2.64 19.76 7.06
CA LYS A 206 -2.98 20.82 8.03
C LYS A 206 -4.48 21.18 8.04
N ARG A 207 -5.09 21.32 6.86
CA ARG A 207 -6.52 21.69 6.72
C ARG A 207 -7.44 20.53 7.09
N LEU A 208 -7.03 19.29 6.80
CA LEU A 208 -7.75 18.08 7.14
C LEU A 208 -7.68 17.80 8.65
N ARG A 209 -6.54 18.10 9.30
CA ARG A 209 -6.38 17.98 10.76
C ARG A 209 -7.18 19.02 11.53
N ALA A 210 -7.28 20.24 11.00
CA ALA A 210 -8.14 21.28 11.57
C ALA A 210 -9.65 20.95 11.49
N LEU A 211 -10.06 19.98 10.66
CA LEU A 211 -11.43 19.48 10.56
C LEU A 211 -11.69 18.25 11.45
N SER A 212 -10.64 17.70 12.08
CA SER A 212 -10.75 16.54 12.97
C SER A 212 -11.41 16.94 14.29
N LYS A 213 -12.37 16.13 14.75
CA LYS A 213 -13.09 16.37 16.02
C LYS A 213 -12.36 15.81 17.25
N TYR A 214 -11.20 15.17 17.07
CA TYR A 214 -10.44 14.48 18.12
C TYR A 214 -9.14 15.21 18.46
N GLU A 215 -8.52 14.86 19.59
CA GLU A 215 -7.20 15.38 20.00
C GLU A 215 -6.13 15.02 18.97
N THR A 216 -5.87 15.95 18.06
CA THR A 216 -4.72 15.95 17.16
C THR A 216 -3.57 16.68 17.85
N ALA A 217 -2.33 16.49 17.36
CA ALA A 217 -1.13 17.11 17.94
C ALA A 217 -1.20 18.64 18.16
N GLU A 218 -2.15 19.34 17.55
CA GLU A 218 -2.39 20.79 17.71
C GLU A 218 -3.39 21.14 18.84
N ASN A 219 -4.24 20.21 19.27
CA ASN A 219 -5.29 20.40 20.27
C ASN A 219 -4.93 19.89 21.68
N SER A 220 -3.72 19.39 21.89
CA SER A 220 -3.31 18.92 23.22
C SER A 220 -3.02 20.14 24.11
N PRO A 221 -3.76 20.35 25.21
CA PRO A 221 -3.39 21.38 26.17
C PRO A 221 -2.01 21.03 26.75
N LYS A 222 -1.14 22.03 26.86
CA LYS A 222 0.16 21.93 27.54
C LYS A 222 0.03 21.38 28.95
#